data_AF-Q10214-F1
#
_entry.id   AF-Q10214-F1
#
_cell.length_a   1.000
_cell.length_b   1.000
_cell.length_c   1.000
_cell.angle_alpha   90.00
_cell.angle_beta   90.00
_cell.angle_gamma   90.00
#
_symmetry.space_group_name_H-M   'P 1'
#
loop_
_entity.id
_entity.type
_entity.pdbx_description
1 polymer ?
#
loop_
_entity_poly.entity_id
_entity_poly.type
_entity_poly.pdbx_seq_one_letter_code
_entity_poly.pdbx_strand_id
1 'polypeptide(L)'
;MEETVNKILRAQETRAQLYKELEDALNANQEKKIGLEQMGIIVQLVTEGLNEVSSDIRNYQASLTKELKLLVDSLQEKERSKLQATVKLEQLKVVSTNSPVENTQISELEARLSSLSKEINDILQNMKDEI
;
A
#
# COMPACT_ATOMS: atom_id res chain seq x y z
N MET A 1 -19.45 10.66 13.18
CA MET A 1 -18.05 10.22 13.43
C MET A 1 -17.86 8.82 12.87
N GLU A 2 -18.63 7.84 13.36
CA GLU A 2 -18.67 6.47 12.83
C GLU A 2 -18.76 6.40 11.30
N GLU A 3 -19.65 7.17 10.67
CA GLU A 3 -19.77 7.23 9.20
C GLU A 3 -18.46 7.65 8.51
N THR A 4 -17.75 8.65 9.04
CA THR A 4 -16.47 9.12 8.49
C THR A 4 -15.40 8.04 8.62
N VAL A 5 -15.30 7.38 9.78
CA VAL A 5 -14.35 6.27 9.99
C VAL A 5 -14.65 5.13 9.03
N ASN A 6 -15.92 4.75 8.86
CA ASN A 6 -16.33 3.74 7.89
C ASN A 6 -15.96 4.11 6.44
N LYS A 7 -16.05 5.39 6.04
CA LYS A 7 -15.57 5.84 4.72
C LYS A 7 -14.07 5.66 4.57
N ILE A 8 -13.29 5.95 5.62
CA ILE A 8 -11.84 5.74 5.61
C ILE A 8 -11.51 4.24 5.53
N LEU A 9 -12.19 3.40 6.31
CA LEU A 9 -11.98 1.94 6.27
C LEU A 9 -12.26 1.37 4.87
N ARG A 10 -13.35 1.79 4.22
CA ARG A 10 -13.65 1.40 2.82
C ARG A 10 -12.58 1.88 1.84
N ALA A 11 -12.10 3.11 1.99
CA ALA A 11 -11.03 3.62 1.15
C ALA A 11 -9.73 2.79 1.33
N GLN A 12 -9.47 2.29 2.53
CA GLN A 12 -8.34 1.38 2.80
C GLN A 12 -8.56 -0.03 2.21
N GLU A 13 -9.79 -0.53 2.19
CA GLU A 13 -10.12 -1.77 1.47
C GLU A 13 -9.85 -1.62 -0.04
N THR A 14 -10.24 -0.49 -0.64
CA THR A 14 -9.90 -0.16 -2.03
C THR A 14 -8.39 -0.11 -2.24
N ARG A 15 -7.64 0.52 -1.31
CA ARG A 15 -6.17 0.53 -1.36
C ARG A 15 -5.56 -0.87 -1.37
N ALA A 16 -6.03 -1.74 -0.49
CA ALA A 16 -5.56 -3.11 -0.38
C ALA A 16 -5.82 -3.89 -1.68
N GLN A 17 -6.99 -3.68 -2.29
CA GLN A 17 -7.34 -4.28 -3.57
C GLN A 17 -6.43 -3.78 -4.71
N LEU A 18 -6.12 -2.48 -4.76
CA LEU A 18 -5.19 -1.92 -5.75
C LEU A 18 -3.77 -2.49 -5.62
N TYR A 19 -3.28 -2.69 -4.39
CA TYR A 19 -1.98 -3.34 -4.18
C TYR A 19 -1.98 -4.79 -4.68
N LYS A 20 -3.08 -5.51 -4.45
CA LYS A 20 -3.23 -6.89 -4.93
C LYS A 20 -3.22 -6.94 -6.46
N GLU A 21 -3.94 -6.03 -7.11
CA GLU A 21 -3.94 -5.94 -8.58
C GLU A 21 -2.55 -5.64 -9.15
N LEU A 22 -1.78 -4.79 -8.48
CA LEU A 22 -0.38 -4.53 -8.84
C LEU A 22 0.48 -5.78 -8.68
N GLU A 23 0.35 -6.50 -7.57
CA GLU A 23 1.08 -7.75 -7.31
C GLU A 23 0.74 -8.83 -8.35
N ASP A 24 -0.54 -9.02 -8.64
CA ASP A 24 -1.02 -9.95 -9.66
C ASP A 24 -0.45 -9.60 -11.04
N ALA A 25 -0.39 -8.32 -11.39
CA ALA A 25 0.19 -7.84 -12.64
C ALA A 25 1.70 -8.02 -12.72
N LEU A 26 2.43 -7.76 -11.63
CA LEU A 26 3.87 -8.02 -11.54
C LEU A 26 4.17 -9.50 -11.78
N ASN A 27 3.45 -10.39 -11.11
CA ASN A 27 3.58 -11.83 -11.27
C ASN A 27 3.24 -12.25 -12.70
N ALA A 28 2.14 -11.74 -13.27
CA ALA A 28 1.76 -12.01 -14.65
C ALA A 28 2.83 -11.55 -15.66
N ASN A 29 3.50 -10.42 -15.42
CA ASN A 29 4.59 -9.93 -16.26
C ASN A 29 5.85 -10.81 -16.14
N GLN A 30 6.22 -11.23 -14.92
CA GLN A 30 7.33 -12.15 -14.69
C GLN A 30 7.09 -13.51 -15.38
N GLU A 31 5.85 -14.00 -15.35
CA GLU A 31 5.40 -15.21 -16.04
C GLU A 31 5.17 -15.00 -17.55
N LYS A 32 5.41 -13.78 -18.08
CA LYS A 32 5.18 -13.40 -19.48
C LYS A 32 3.74 -13.59 -19.96
N LYS A 33 2.76 -13.59 -19.05
CA LYS A 33 1.32 -13.61 -19.35
C LYS A 33 0.83 -12.25 -19.85
N ILE A 34 1.49 -11.17 -19.43
CA ILE A 34 1.25 -9.81 -19.93
C ILE A 34 2.57 -9.19 -20.42
N GLY A 35 2.46 -8.26 -21.37
CA GLY A 35 3.60 -7.49 -21.87
C GLY A 35 3.83 -6.17 -21.13
N LEU A 36 4.94 -5.49 -21.41
CA LEU A 36 5.30 -4.21 -20.79
C LEU A 36 4.26 -3.11 -20.99
N GLU A 37 3.57 -3.09 -22.14
CA GLU A 37 2.51 -2.11 -22.42
C GLU A 37 1.31 -2.30 -21.48
N GLN A 38 0.83 -3.54 -21.33
CA GLN A 38 -0.24 -3.88 -20.40
C GLN A 38 0.18 -3.62 -18.94
N MET A 39 1.42 -3.95 -18.60
CA MET A 39 1.98 -3.64 -17.29
C MET A 39 2.00 -2.13 -17.02
N GLY A 40 2.41 -1.33 -18.01
CA GLY A 40 2.40 0.13 -17.93
C GLY A 40 1.00 0.71 -17.67
N ILE A 41 -0.01 0.20 -18.37
CA ILE A 41 -1.42 0.57 -18.16
C ILE A 41 -1.86 0.24 -16.72
N ILE A 42 -1.57 -0.96 -16.22
CA ILE A 42 -1.95 -1.37 -14.87
C ILE A 42 -1.24 -0.50 -13.82
N VAL A 43 0.06 -0.27 -13.97
CA VAL A 43 0.81 0.61 -13.05
C VAL A 43 0.21 2.01 -13.01
N GLN A 44 -0.18 2.56 -14.18
CA GLN A 44 -0.82 3.86 -14.24
C GLN A 44 -2.16 3.87 -13.50
N LEU A 45 -3.05 2.92 -13.78
CA LEU A 45 -4.37 2.81 -13.14
C LEU A 45 -4.25 2.64 -11.62
N VAL A 46 -3.34 1.77 -11.17
CA VAL A 46 -3.07 1.58 -9.74
C VAL A 46 -2.56 2.87 -9.12
N THR A 47 -1.64 3.58 -9.78
CA THR A 47 -1.09 4.84 -9.26
C THR A 47 -2.18 5.91 -9.13
N GLU A 48 -3.03 6.05 -10.13
CA GLU A 48 -4.17 6.97 -10.09
C GLU A 48 -5.14 6.62 -8.96
N GLY A 49 -5.52 5.34 -8.82
CA GLY A 49 -6.40 4.88 -7.74
C GLY A 49 -5.79 5.06 -6.34
N LEU A 50 -4.49 4.81 -6.16
CA LEU A 50 -3.80 5.04 -4.88
C LEU A 50 -3.79 6.52 -4.50
N ASN A 51 -3.61 7.41 -5.47
CA ASN A 51 -3.67 8.85 -5.27
C ASN A 51 -5.08 9.31 -4.91
N GLU A 52 -6.10 8.79 -5.59
CA GLU A 52 -7.51 9.09 -5.31
C GLU A 52 -7.89 8.66 -3.89
N VAL A 53 -7.60 7.42 -3.49
CA VAL A 53 -7.81 6.92 -2.13
C VAL A 53 -7.12 7.82 -1.08
N SER A 54 -5.88 8.23 -1.35
CA SER A 54 -5.13 9.09 -0.43
C SER A 54 -5.72 10.50 -0.33
N SER A 55 -6.30 11.01 -1.42
CA SER A 55 -7.06 12.27 -1.42
C SER A 55 -8.35 12.15 -0.61
N ASP A 56 -9.11 11.09 -0.85
CA ASP A 56 -10.38 10.82 -0.16
C ASP A 56 -10.22 10.74 1.36
N ILE A 57 -9.23 9.97 1.83
CA ILE A 57 -8.99 9.83 3.26
C ILE A 57 -8.62 11.18 3.89
N ARG A 58 -7.83 12.03 3.22
CA ARG A 58 -7.52 13.39 3.71
C ARG A 58 -8.77 14.26 3.79
N ASN A 59 -9.69 14.13 2.82
CA ASN A 59 -10.97 14.84 2.85
C ASN A 59 -11.84 14.37 4.03
N TYR A 60 -11.91 13.06 4.28
CA TYR A 60 -12.65 12.50 5.42
C TYR A 60 -12.04 12.90 6.76
N GLN A 61 -10.71 12.95 6.84
CA GLN A 61 -9.94 13.30 8.03
C GLN A 61 -10.33 14.67 8.62
N ALA A 62 -10.74 15.63 7.81
CA ALA A 62 -11.12 16.98 8.27
C ALA A 62 -12.17 16.96 9.40
N SER A 63 -13.10 16.00 9.35
CA SER A 63 -14.23 15.85 10.28
C SER A 63 -13.96 15.01 11.53
N LEU A 64 -12.73 14.53 11.73
CA LEU A 64 -12.36 13.65 12.84
C LEU A 64 -11.88 14.40 14.10
N THR A 65 -11.91 13.70 15.23
CA THR A 65 -11.26 14.11 16.48
C THR A 65 -9.74 14.19 16.32
N LYS A 66 -9.05 14.81 17.27
CA LYS A 66 -7.59 14.96 17.20
C LYS A 66 -6.90 13.59 17.24
N GLU A 67 -7.41 12.68 18.07
CA GLU A 67 -6.89 11.33 18.28
C GLU A 67 -7.01 10.50 16.99
N LEU A 68 -8.21 10.49 16.38
CA LEU A 68 -8.45 9.82 15.10
C LEU A 68 -7.65 10.45 13.96
N LYS A 69 -7.44 11.78 13.97
CA LYS A 69 -6.57 12.45 12.98
C LYS A 69 -5.13 11.94 13.05
N LEU A 70 -4.58 11.77 14.24
CA LEU A 70 -3.22 11.24 14.42
C LEU A 70 -3.10 9.79 13.95
N LEU A 71 -4.13 8.96 14.18
CA LEU A 71 -4.18 7.60 13.64
C LEU A 71 -4.21 7.61 12.12
N VAL A 72 -5.00 8.48 11.50
CA VAL A 72 -5.08 8.61 10.04
C VAL A 72 -3.77 9.11 9.44
N ASP A 73 -3.09 10.08 10.07
CA ASP A 73 -1.79 10.58 9.63
C ASP A 73 -0.74 9.45 9.66
N SER A 74 -0.70 8.71 10.77
CA SER A 74 0.17 7.54 10.92
C SER A 74 -0.12 6.49 9.84
N LEU A 75 -1.41 6.17 9.61
CA LEU A 75 -1.84 5.24 8.57
C LEU A 75 -1.35 5.64 7.18
N GLN A 76 -1.50 6.92 6.81
CA GLN A 76 -1.02 7.43 5.53
C GLN A 76 0.51 7.36 5.40
N GLU A 77 1.25 7.61 6.48
CA GLU A 77 2.70 7.50 6.47
C GLU A 77 3.18 6.05 6.31
N LYS A 78 2.55 5.10 7.00
CA LYS A 78 2.87 3.67 6.87
C LYS A 78 2.55 3.16 5.47
N GLU A 79 1.43 3.61 4.89
CA GLU A 79 1.02 3.24 3.54
C GLU A 79 1.98 3.79 2.47
N ARG A 80 2.43 5.04 2.62
CA ARG A 80 3.49 5.59 1.78
C ARG A 80 4.79 4.79 1.91
N SER A 81 5.16 4.42 3.13
CA SER A 81 6.36 3.61 3.39
C SER A 81 6.25 2.21 2.77
N LYS A 82 5.05 1.62 2.81
CA LYS A 82 4.75 0.32 2.19
C LYS A 82 4.92 0.40 0.68
N LEU A 83 4.31 1.40 0.03
CA LEU A 83 4.46 1.62 -1.41
C LEU A 83 5.94 1.77 -1.81
N GLN A 84 6.71 2.57 -1.08
CA GLN A 84 8.15 2.75 -1.37
C GLN A 84 8.94 1.45 -1.23
N ALA A 85 8.67 0.66 -0.18
CA ALA A 85 9.30 -0.63 0.03
C ALA A 85 8.91 -1.63 -1.07
N THR A 86 7.64 -1.66 -1.49
CA THR A 86 7.16 -2.50 -2.60
C THR A 86 7.86 -2.14 -3.90
N VAL A 87 7.92 -0.86 -4.28
CA VAL A 87 8.61 -0.43 -5.50
C VAL A 87 10.08 -0.83 -5.48
N LYS A 88 10.77 -0.64 -4.35
CA LYS A 88 12.18 -1.01 -4.23
C LYS A 88 12.40 -2.53 -4.32
N LEU A 89 11.51 -3.31 -3.69
CA LEU A 89 11.55 -4.77 -3.76
C LEU A 89 11.44 -5.25 -5.20
N GLU A 90 10.49 -4.70 -5.96
CA GLU A 90 10.26 -5.10 -7.35
C GLU A 90 11.38 -4.66 -8.28
N GLN A 91 11.97 -3.47 -8.06
CA GLN A 91 13.18 -3.05 -8.77
C GLN A 91 14.35 -4.03 -8.55
N LEU A 92 14.54 -4.49 -7.30
CA LEU A 92 15.58 -5.47 -6.99
C LEU A 92 15.27 -6.81 -7.65
N LYS A 93 14.03 -7.30 -7.61
CA LYS A 93 13.66 -8.56 -8.26
C LYS A 93 13.87 -8.55 -9.78
N VAL A 94 13.63 -7.43 -10.44
CA VAL A 94 13.84 -7.28 -11.89
C VAL A 94 15.33 -7.27 -12.26
N VAL A 95 16.17 -6.62 -11.45
CA VAL A 95 17.61 -6.48 -11.74
C VAL A 95 18.44 -7.60 -11.12
N SER A 96 17.87 -8.39 -10.21
CA SER A 96 18.65 -9.31 -9.38
C SER A 96 19.45 -10.30 -10.22
N THR A 97 20.73 -10.38 -9.87
CA THR A 97 21.69 -11.35 -10.39
C THR A 97 21.80 -12.58 -9.49
N ASN A 98 20.91 -12.74 -8.51
CA ASN A 98 21.03 -13.68 -7.39
C ASN A 98 22.30 -13.47 -6.55
N SER A 99 22.80 -12.23 -6.46
CA SER A 99 23.95 -11.96 -5.61
C SER A 99 23.57 -12.05 -4.12
N PRO A 100 24.49 -12.46 -3.22
CA PRO A 100 24.20 -12.52 -1.79
C PRO A 100 23.69 -11.19 -1.20
N VAL A 101 24.22 -10.06 -1.68
CA VAL A 101 23.85 -8.71 -1.22
C VAL A 101 22.40 -8.38 -1.59
N GLU A 102 21.99 -8.66 -2.83
CA GLU A 102 20.61 -8.46 -3.28
C GLU A 102 19.63 -9.36 -2.53
N ASN A 103 20.01 -10.63 -2.31
CA ASN A 103 19.17 -11.57 -1.56
C ASN A 103 18.90 -11.07 -0.13
N THR A 104 19.92 -10.54 0.55
CA THR A 104 19.75 -9.92 1.87
C THR A 104 18.82 -8.71 1.80
N GLN A 105 18.98 -7.82 0.82
CA GLN A 105 18.13 -6.63 0.66
C GLN A 105 16.66 -7.00 0.34
N ILE A 106 16.44 -8.03 -0.47
CA ILE A 106 15.12 -8.57 -0.76
C ILE A 106 14.47 -9.06 0.53
N SER A 107 15.16 -9.89 1.31
CA SER A 107 14.64 -10.40 2.59
C SER A 107 14.35 -9.29 3.60
N GLU A 108 15.20 -8.26 3.69
CA GLU A 108 14.96 -7.09 4.55
C GLU A 108 13.70 -6.33 4.13
N LEU A 109 13.47 -6.15 2.83
CA LEU A 109 12.28 -5.47 2.31
C LEU A 109 11.01 -6.30 2.54
N GLU A 110 11.06 -7.61 2.33
CA GLU A 110 9.94 -8.51 2.62
C GLU A 110 9.56 -8.48 4.12
N ALA A 111 10.57 -8.52 5.00
CA ALA A 111 10.36 -8.37 6.44
C ALA A 111 9.77 -6.99 6.77
N ARG A 112 10.26 -5.93 6.13
CA ARG A 112 9.75 -4.57 6.33
C ARG A 112 8.30 -4.43 5.86
N LEU A 113 7.94 -4.97 4.71
CA LEU A 113 6.57 -4.98 4.19
C LEU A 113 5.62 -5.74 5.11
N SER A 114 6.07 -6.86 5.68
CA SER A 114 5.32 -7.62 6.68
C SER A 114 5.07 -6.81 7.95
N SER A 115 6.11 -6.14 8.47
CA SER A 115 5.99 -5.22 9.61
C SER A 115 5.01 -4.08 9.34
N LEU A 116 5.15 -3.42 8.19
CA LEU A 116 4.28 -2.30 7.80
C LEU A 116 2.82 -2.74 7.68
N SER A 117 2.57 -3.91 7.10
CA SER A 117 1.21 -4.44 6.97
C SER A 117 0.58 -4.73 8.34
N LYS A 118 1.36 -5.22 9.30
CA LYS A 118 0.91 -5.39 10.68
C LYS A 118 0.62 -4.04 11.35
N GLU A 119 1.55 -3.08 11.24
CA GLU A 119 1.39 -1.72 11.79
C GLU A 119 0.13 -1.03 11.22
N ILE A 120 -0.14 -1.19 9.92
CA ILE A 120 -1.35 -0.69 9.26
C ILE A 120 -2.60 -1.33 9.86
N ASN A 121 -2.64 -2.66 9.99
CA ASN A 121 -3.78 -3.38 10.57
C ASN A 121 -4.05 -2.98 12.02
N ASP A 122 -2.99 -2.80 12.82
CA ASP A 122 -3.10 -2.34 14.20
C ASP A 122 -3.72 -0.92 14.27
N ILE A 123 -3.31 -0.01 13.36
CA ILE A 123 -3.92 1.33 13.27
C ILE A 123 -5.39 1.26 12.87
N LEU A 124 -5.74 0.42 11.89
CA LEU A 124 -7.13 0.23 11.46
C LEU A 124 -8.00 -0.34 12.57
N GLN A 125 -7.46 -1.25 13.39
CA GLN A 125 -8.17 -1.77 14.55
C GLN A 125 -8.36 -0.69 15.63
N ASN A 126 -7.33 0.09 15.96
CA ASN A 126 -7.45 1.20 16.89
C ASN A 126 -8.51 2.23 16.43
N MET A 127 -8.59 2.51 15.11
CA MET A 127 -9.64 3.38 14.58
C MET A 127 -11.05 2.82 14.76
N LYS A 128 -11.21 1.48 14.72
CA LYS A 128 -12.49 0.80 14.98
C LYS A 128 -12.84 0.75 16.47
N ASP A 129 -11.85 0.76 17.35
CA ASP A 129 -12.07 0.74 18.80
C ASP A 129 -12.42 2.14 19.35
N GLU A 130 -12.10 3.20 18.60
CA GLU A 130 -12.37 4.61 18.95
C GLU A 130 -13.73 5.15 18.44
N ILE A 131 -14.54 4.34 17.74
CA ILE A 131 -15.91 4.71 17.30
C ILE A 131 -16.97 4.22 18.27
#